data_AF-A0A534KIX2-F1
#
_entry.id   AF-A0A534KIX2-F1
#
_cell.length_a   1.000
_cell.length_b   1.000
_cell.length_c   1.000
_cell.angle_alpha   90.00
_cell.angle_beta   90.00
_cell.angle_gamma   90.00
#
_symmetry.space_group_name_H-M   'P 1'
#
loop_
_entity.id
_entity.type
_entity.pdbx_description
1 polymer ?
#
loop_
_entity_poly.entity_id
_entity_poly.type
_entity_poly.pdbx_seq_one_letter_code
_entity_poly.pdbx_strand_id
1 'polypeptide(L)'
;MNPHFGQTAEAAKTSPPPCKEHLISAKDFRPTERFSGSASLEPAVVAPGSIDRWISFELGRLNAGLVVEKKTLTRLLAEPEPECRTREGDPHPFDRTALDRYAAVLTREEADDLRLPLTLVASADSDSAYLTDELGAKAVRAVEKFGRAFPFRDGRMALPHSLAMDLVRRHGGAVQLAFG
;
A
#
# COMPACT_ATOMS: atom_id res chain seq x y z
N MET A 1 -21.26 26.71 52.03
CA MET A 1 -20.20 26.56 53.05
C MET A 1 -18.96 26.02 52.35
N ASN A 2 -17.86 26.78 52.39
CA ASN A 2 -16.47 26.35 52.12
C ASN A 2 -15.68 26.57 53.41
N PRO A 3 -14.67 25.74 53.69
CA PRO A 3 -13.26 26.12 53.48
C PRO A 3 -12.43 24.97 52.83
N HIS A 4 -11.51 25.19 51.85
CA HIS A 4 -10.09 25.67 51.91
C HIS A 4 -9.21 24.85 52.88
N PHE A 5 -8.06 24.23 52.58
CA PHE A 5 -6.89 24.32 51.66
C PHE A 5 -6.41 22.87 51.35
N GLY A 6 -5.64 22.45 50.34
CA GLY A 6 -4.64 23.06 49.47
C GLY A 6 -3.34 22.23 49.53
N GLN A 7 -2.94 21.54 48.46
CA GLN A 7 -1.53 21.42 48.01
C GLN A 7 -1.36 20.68 46.67
N THR A 8 -0.51 21.31 45.87
CA THR A 8 0.05 21.05 44.53
C THR A 8 1.06 19.89 44.48
N ALA A 9 1.11 19.18 43.35
CA ALA A 9 2.32 18.60 42.73
C ALA A 9 1.95 18.15 41.30
N GLU A 10 2.13 19.00 40.29
CA GLU A 10 3.31 19.11 39.42
C GLU A 10 3.43 17.97 38.40
N ALA A 11 3.18 18.33 37.14
CA ALA A 11 3.27 17.49 35.96
C ALA A 11 4.74 17.24 35.59
N ALA A 12 5.21 16.00 35.78
CA ALA A 12 6.50 15.56 35.28
C ALA A 12 6.40 15.25 33.78
N LYS A 13 6.82 16.20 32.95
CA LYS A 13 7.20 16.00 31.55
C LYS A 13 8.48 15.17 31.53
N THR A 14 8.42 13.94 31.06
CA THR A 14 9.62 13.16 30.72
C THR A 14 10.06 13.48 29.30
N SER A 15 10.98 14.43 29.17
CA SER A 15 11.73 14.69 27.95
C SER A 15 12.80 13.59 27.75
N PRO A 16 13.09 13.18 26.51
CA PRO A 16 14.17 12.23 26.22
C PRO A 16 15.55 12.87 26.45
N PRO A 17 16.59 12.07 26.75
CA PRO A 17 17.93 12.57 27.08
C PRO A 17 18.64 13.20 25.86
N PRO A 18 19.55 14.17 26.09
CA PRO A 18 20.23 14.88 25.01
C PRO A 18 21.22 13.98 24.24
N CYS A 19 21.15 14.06 22.92
CA CYS A 19 22.16 13.51 22.01
C CYS A 19 23.52 14.14 22.32
N LYS A 20 24.53 13.30 22.61
CA LYS A 20 25.92 13.74 22.79
C LYS A 20 26.52 14.08 21.43
N GLU A 21 26.70 15.37 21.15
CA GLU A 21 27.55 15.85 20.06
C GLU A 21 29.00 15.46 20.34
N HIS A 22 29.55 14.53 19.57
CA HIS A 22 30.99 14.30 19.53
C HIS A 22 31.61 15.41 18.68
N LEU A 23 32.06 16.48 19.37
CA LEU A 23 32.97 17.47 18.82
C LEU A 23 34.30 16.79 18.49
N ILE A 24 34.56 16.56 17.20
CA ILE A 24 35.89 16.16 16.73
C ILE A 24 36.78 17.40 16.84
N SER A 25 37.69 17.38 17.82
CA SER A 25 38.64 18.45 18.11
C SER A 25 39.68 18.59 16.98
N ALA A 26 39.82 19.81 16.45
CA ALA A 26 40.69 20.17 15.33
C ALA A 26 42.18 20.32 15.71
N LYS A 27 42.74 19.34 16.42
CA LYS A 27 44.18 19.28 16.70
C LYS A 27 44.61 17.82 16.72
N ASP A 28 45.03 17.33 15.56
CA ASP A 28 46.11 16.34 15.38
C ASP A 28 46.25 16.05 13.89
N PHE A 29 46.85 16.99 13.15
CA PHE A 29 47.31 16.75 11.79
C PHE A 29 48.79 17.12 11.73
N ARG A 30 49.67 16.12 11.78
CA ARG A 30 51.07 16.25 11.38
C ARG A 30 51.22 15.76 9.94
N PRO A 31 51.82 16.54 9.02
CA PRO A 31 51.89 16.17 7.61
C PRO A 31 53.23 15.51 7.26
N THR A 32 53.18 14.25 6.82
CA THR A 32 54.14 13.52 5.95
C THR A 32 53.60 12.09 5.86
N GLU A 33 53.36 11.44 4.72
CA GLU A 33 54.20 11.28 3.55
C GLU A 33 53.38 11.18 2.25
N ARG A 34 54.07 11.37 1.12
CA ARG A 34 53.55 11.29 -0.24
C ARG A 34 53.08 9.87 -0.56
N PHE A 35 51.85 9.74 -1.04
CA PHE A 35 51.44 8.57 -1.82
C PHE A 35 50.97 9.05 -3.20
N SER A 36 51.86 8.90 -4.17
CA SER A 36 51.55 9.01 -5.59
C SER A 36 50.70 7.83 -6.00
N GLY A 37 49.42 8.06 -6.25
CA GLY A 37 48.50 7.06 -6.78
C GLY A 37 47.19 7.73 -7.13
N SER A 38 47.10 8.28 -8.34
CA SER A 38 45.84 8.74 -8.92
C SER A 38 44.95 7.54 -9.21
N ALA A 39 44.23 7.08 -8.19
CA ALA A 39 43.05 6.26 -8.41
C ALA A 39 41.93 7.23 -8.79
N SER A 40 41.78 7.48 -10.10
CA SER A 40 40.55 8.01 -10.64
C SER A 40 39.41 7.12 -10.15
N LEU A 41 38.56 7.65 -9.27
CA LEU A 41 37.24 7.09 -9.02
C LEU A 41 36.44 7.31 -10.29
N GLU A 42 36.64 6.43 -11.27
CA GLU A 42 35.71 6.28 -12.38
C GLU A 42 34.34 5.93 -11.76
N PRO A 43 33.28 6.72 -12.00
CA PRO A 43 31.96 6.35 -11.53
C PRO A 43 31.61 5.02 -12.20
N ALA A 44 31.27 4.02 -11.40
CA ALA A 44 30.80 2.74 -11.90
C ALA A 44 29.64 3.01 -12.88
N VAL A 45 29.90 2.78 -14.16
CA VAL A 45 28.92 2.96 -15.22
C VAL A 45 27.79 1.98 -14.95
N VAL A 46 26.68 2.49 -14.42
CA VAL A 46 25.45 1.73 -14.23
C VAL A 46 24.97 1.34 -15.62
N ALA A 47 25.09 0.05 -15.97
CA ALA A 47 24.73 -0.44 -17.29
C ALA A 47 23.26 -0.09 -17.58
N PRO A 48 22.92 0.45 -18.77
CA PRO A 48 21.53 0.67 -19.15
C PRO A 48 20.78 -0.66 -19.07
N GLY A 49 19.71 -0.71 -18.26
CA GLY A 49 18.94 -1.93 -17.94
C GLY A 49 19.17 -2.52 -16.53
N SER A 50 20.22 -2.11 -15.80
CA SER A 50 20.41 -2.54 -14.41
C SER A 50 19.44 -1.85 -13.44
N ILE A 51 19.12 -0.58 -13.70
CA ILE A 51 18.09 0.18 -12.98
C ILE A 51 16.70 -0.41 -13.28
N ASP A 52 16.37 -0.69 -14.54
CA ASP A 52 15.08 -1.26 -14.93
C ASP A 52 14.85 -2.65 -14.33
N ARG A 53 15.90 -3.48 -14.26
CA ARG A 53 15.84 -4.79 -13.62
C ARG A 53 15.68 -4.67 -12.09
N TRP A 54 16.33 -3.69 -11.46
CA TRP A 54 16.16 -3.40 -10.03
C TRP A 54 14.76 -2.87 -9.72
N ILE A 55 14.23 -1.95 -10.52
CA ILE A 55 12.87 -1.43 -10.41
C ILE A 55 11.84 -2.57 -10.60
N SER A 56 12.03 -3.42 -11.61
CA SER A 56 11.15 -4.57 -11.85
C SER A 56 11.18 -5.58 -10.70
N PHE A 57 12.34 -5.77 -10.07
CA PHE A 57 12.49 -6.65 -8.90
C PHE A 57 11.80 -6.07 -7.67
N GLU A 58 11.97 -4.77 -7.39
CA GLU A 58 11.31 -4.10 -6.28
C GLU A 58 9.79 -4.01 -6.48
N LEU A 59 9.30 -3.75 -7.70
CA LEU A 59 7.87 -3.85 -8.03
C LEU A 59 7.35 -5.28 -7.87
N GLY A 60 8.14 -6.29 -8.26
CA GLY A 60 7.83 -7.70 -8.04
C GLY A 60 7.65 -8.05 -6.57
N ARG A 61 8.54 -7.54 -5.69
CA ARG A 61 8.44 -7.68 -4.24
C ARG A 61 7.25 -6.94 -3.65
N LEU A 62 6.98 -5.72 -4.09
CA LEU A 62 5.80 -4.95 -3.65
C LEU A 62 4.50 -5.66 -4.01
N ASN A 63 4.49 -6.41 -5.12
CA ASN A 63 3.35 -7.17 -5.60
C ASN A 63 3.31 -8.62 -5.08
N ALA A 64 4.20 -9.03 -4.19
CA ALA A 64 4.25 -10.40 -3.68
C ALA A 64 2.97 -10.82 -2.95
N GLY A 65 2.33 -9.87 -2.25
CA GLY A 65 1.04 -10.07 -1.58
C GLY A 65 -0.19 -10.13 -2.51
N LEU A 66 -0.03 -10.02 -3.83
CA LEU A 66 -1.16 -10.09 -4.75
C LEU A 66 -1.73 -11.50 -4.85
N VAL A 67 -3.06 -11.61 -4.83
CA VAL A 67 -3.76 -12.86 -5.08
C VAL A 67 -3.63 -13.27 -6.54
N VAL A 68 -3.16 -14.49 -6.78
CA VAL A 68 -3.01 -15.08 -8.12
C VAL A 68 -4.19 -15.98 -8.50
N GLU A 69 -4.80 -16.65 -7.52
CA GLU A 69 -5.95 -17.52 -7.70
C GLU A 69 -7.21 -16.88 -7.11
N LYS A 70 -7.89 -16.08 -7.93
CA LYS A 70 -9.11 -15.37 -7.53
C LYS A 70 -10.30 -16.33 -7.45
N LYS A 71 -11.15 -16.15 -6.43
CA LYS A 71 -12.40 -16.88 -6.26
C LYS A 71 -13.60 -15.99 -6.58
N THR A 72 -14.73 -16.60 -6.90
CA THR A 72 -15.99 -15.87 -7.13
C THR A 72 -16.53 -15.32 -5.82
N LEU A 73 -17.29 -14.22 -5.86
CA LEU A 73 -17.95 -13.71 -4.67
C LEU A 73 -18.86 -14.77 -4.04
N THR A 74 -19.67 -15.47 -4.85
CA THR A 74 -20.53 -16.56 -4.35
C THR A 74 -19.72 -17.67 -3.66
N ARG A 75 -18.57 -18.06 -4.23
CA ARG A 75 -17.71 -19.08 -3.62
C ARG A 75 -17.17 -18.61 -2.28
N LEU A 76 -16.66 -17.38 -2.20
CA LEU A 76 -16.14 -16.81 -0.96
C LEU A 76 -17.26 -16.70 0.10
N LEU A 77 -18.48 -16.39 -0.30
CA LEU A 77 -19.63 -16.38 0.60
C LEU A 77 -20.07 -17.78 1.07
N ALA A 78 -19.74 -18.84 0.35
CA ALA A 78 -20.01 -20.21 0.81
C ALA A 78 -18.97 -20.71 1.82
N GLU A 79 -17.80 -20.07 1.91
CA GLU A 79 -16.71 -20.47 2.79
C GLU A 79 -16.95 -19.95 4.23
N PRO A 80 -16.73 -20.79 5.27
CA PRO A 80 -16.85 -20.36 6.67
C PRO A 80 -15.75 -19.34 7.03
N GLU A 81 -14.56 -19.51 6.47
CA GLU A 81 -13.42 -18.61 6.57
C GLU A 81 -13.02 -18.21 5.14
N PRO A 82 -13.54 -17.09 4.61
CA PRO A 82 -13.29 -16.70 3.23
C PRO A 82 -11.83 -16.26 3.04
N GLU A 83 -11.10 -16.97 2.20
CA GLU A 83 -9.69 -16.64 1.90
C GLU A 83 -9.28 -16.99 0.46
N CYS A 84 -8.24 -16.33 -0.02
CA CYS A 84 -7.52 -16.66 -1.25
C CYS A 84 -6.04 -16.92 -0.91
N ARG A 85 -5.23 -17.26 -1.93
CA ARG A 85 -3.78 -17.42 -1.80
C ARG A 85 -3.05 -16.32 -2.58
N THR A 86 -2.07 -15.69 -1.93
CA THR A 86 -1.17 -14.73 -2.58
C THR A 86 -0.21 -15.44 -3.53
N ARG A 87 0.56 -14.68 -4.30
CA ARG A 87 1.63 -15.22 -5.17
C ARG A 87 2.67 -16.03 -4.37
N GLU A 88 2.91 -15.65 -3.12
CA GLU A 88 3.84 -16.36 -2.23
C GLU A 88 3.19 -17.56 -1.50
N GLY A 89 1.89 -17.79 -1.69
CA GLY A 89 1.14 -18.89 -1.08
C GLY A 89 0.55 -18.55 0.30
N ASP A 90 0.76 -17.33 0.79
CA ASP A 90 0.19 -16.87 2.05
C ASP A 90 -1.33 -16.76 1.97
N PRO A 91 -2.04 -16.98 3.09
CA PRO A 91 -3.48 -16.74 3.16
C PRO A 91 -3.78 -15.25 3.01
N HIS A 92 -4.73 -14.93 2.14
CA HIS A 92 -5.32 -13.61 1.97
C HIS A 92 -6.77 -13.65 2.45
N PRO A 93 -7.05 -13.30 3.72
CA PRO A 93 -8.40 -13.36 4.28
C PRO A 93 -9.27 -12.23 3.75
N PHE A 94 -10.58 -12.48 3.68
CA PHE A 94 -11.58 -11.47 3.37
C PHE A 94 -12.48 -11.21 4.59
N ASP A 95 -12.78 -9.94 4.84
CA ASP A 95 -13.83 -9.55 5.77
C ASP A 95 -15.20 -9.94 5.19
N ARG A 96 -15.92 -10.77 5.94
CA ARG A 96 -17.26 -11.22 5.58
C ARG A 96 -18.23 -10.07 5.34
N THR A 97 -18.16 -9.03 6.18
CA THR A 97 -19.01 -7.85 6.07
C THR A 97 -18.73 -7.08 4.77
N ALA A 98 -17.47 -7.08 4.32
CA ALA A 98 -17.13 -6.50 3.03
C ALA A 98 -17.75 -7.30 1.88
N LEU A 99 -17.64 -8.63 1.89
CA LEU A 99 -18.25 -9.50 0.89
C LEU A 99 -19.77 -9.32 0.81
N ASP A 100 -20.45 -9.27 1.96
CA ASP A 100 -21.91 -9.07 2.01
C ASP A 100 -22.34 -7.72 1.41
N ARG A 101 -21.54 -6.65 1.58
CA ARG A 101 -21.80 -5.35 0.93
C ARG A 101 -21.73 -5.45 -0.60
N TYR A 102 -20.81 -6.24 -1.15
CA TYR A 102 -20.76 -6.48 -2.59
C TYR A 102 -21.97 -7.31 -3.06
N ALA A 103 -22.34 -8.36 -2.31
CA ALA A 103 -23.49 -9.18 -2.66
C ALA A 103 -24.80 -8.40 -2.66
N ALA A 104 -24.95 -7.44 -1.74
CA ALA A 104 -26.15 -6.62 -1.61
C ALA A 104 -26.42 -5.70 -2.81
N VAL A 105 -25.41 -5.41 -3.66
CA VAL A 105 -25.53 -4.51 -4.81
C VAL A 105 -25.46 -5.21 -6.17
N LEU A 106 -25.25 -6.52 -6.18
CA LEU A 106 -25.08 -7.34 -7.38
C LEU A 106 -26.26 -8.30 -7.56
N THR A 107 -26.55 -8.64 -8.80
CA THR A 107 -27.41 -9.80 -9.08
C THR A 107 -26.67 -11.09 -8.71
N ARG A 108 -27.41 -12.20 -8.60
CA ARG A 108 -26.79 -13.51 -8.35
C ARG A 108 -25.79 -13.91 -9.43
N GLU A 109 -26.16 -13.68 -10.69
CA GLU A 109 -25.31 -13.96 -11.86
C GLU A 109 -24.01 -13.14 -11.78
N GLU A 110 -24.12 -11.85 -11.44
CA GLU A 110 -22.96 -10.98 -11.25
C GLU A 110 -22.08 -11.41 -10.08
N ALA A 111 -22.66 -11.93 -8.99
CA ALA A 111 -21.89 -12.48 -7.86
C ALA A 111 -21.17 -13.80 -8.22
N ASP A 112 -21.74 -14.59 -9.13
CA ASP A 112 -21.10 -15.80 -9.67
C ASP A 112 -19.93 -15.46 -10.60
N ASP A 113 -20.00 -14.32 -11.28
CA ASP A 113 -18.96 -13.84 -12.21
C ASP A 113 -17.87 -13.01 -11.54
N LEU A 114 -18.21 -12.17 -10.55
CA LEU A 114 -17.26 -11.28 -9.88
C LEU A 114 -16.15 -12.08 -9.18
N ARG A 115 -14.90 -11.92 -9.65
CA ARG A 115 -13.71 -12.54 -9.07
C ARG A 115 -12.99 -11.57 -8.12
N LEU A 116 -12.72 -12.01 -6.90
CA LEU A 116 -12.05 -11.22 -5.86
C LEU A 116 -10.64 -11.75 -5.56
N PRO A 117 -9.71 -10.87 -5.15
CA PRO A 117 -9.90 -9.42 -4.95
C PRO A 117 -9.90 -8.62 -6.25
N LEU A 118 -10.51 -7.43 -6.22
CA LEU A 118 -10.37 -6.42 -7.27
C LEU A 118 -9.00 -5.77 -7.17
N THR A 119 -8.31 -5.62 -8.29
CA THR A 119 -6.94 -5.09 -8.30
C THR A 119 -6.94 -3.69 -8.89
N LEU A 120 -6.60 -2.71 -8.06
CA LEU A 120 -6.28 -1.35 -8.49
C LEU A 120 -4.81 -1.30 -8.89
N VAL A 121 -4.49 -0.77 -10.07
CA VAL A 121 -3.12 -0.62 -10.54
C VAL A 121 -2.71 0.84 -10.38
N ALA A 122 -1.72 1.07 -9.52
CA ALA A 122 -1.06 2.35 -9.30
C ALA A 122 0.26 2.39 -10.06
N SER A 123 0.55 3.51 -10.72
CA SER A 123 1.88 3.80 -11.29
C SER A 123 2.52 4.96 -10.53
N ALA A 124 3.84 4.93 -10.40
CA ALA A 124 4.61 6.00 -9.75
C ALA A 124 4.59 7.32 -10.54
N ASP A 125 4.29 7.27 -11.85
CA ASP A 125 4.24 8.43 -12.74
C ASP A 125 2.85 9.10 -12.80
N SER A 126 1.87 8.56 -12.08
CA SER A 126 0.48 9.00 -12.13
C SER A 126 -0.07 9.28 -10.74
N ASP A 127 -0.88 10.34 -10.60
CA ASP A 127 -1.61 10.61 -9.35
C ASP A 127 -2.91 9.77 -9.23
N SER A 128 -3.14 8.84 -10.16
CA SER A 128 -4.32 7.98 -10.19
C SER A 128 -3.96 6.50 -10.18
N ALA A 129 -4.86 5.70 -9.60
CA ALA A 129 -4.89 4.25 -9.75
C ALA A 129 -6.09 3.84 -10.63
N TYR A 130 -5.95 2.71 -11.32
CA TYR A 130 -6.92 2.25 -12.31
C TYR A 130 -7.50 0.90 -11.96
N LEU A 131 -8.83 0.75 -12.08
CA LEU A 131 -9.50 -0.55 -12.11
C LEU A 131 -9.89 -0.86 -13.56
N THR A 132 -9.44 -1.99 -14.10
CA THR A 132 -9.74 -2.41 -15.48
C THR A 132 -10.91 -3.40 -15.57
N ASP A 133 -11.34 -3.96 -14.44
CA ASP A 133 -12.47 -4.87 -14.37
C ASP A 133 -13.80 -4.08 -14.38
N GLU A 134 -14.60 -4.22 -15.43
CA GLU A 134 -15.85 -3.49 -15.59
C GLU A 134 -16.89 -3.87 -14.52
N LEU A 135 -17.04 -5.17 -14.23
CA LEU A 135 -17.98 -5.66 -13.23
C LEU A 135 -17.57 -5.22 -11.82
N GLY A 136 -16.28 -5.30 -11.52
CA GLY A 136 -15.68 -4.79 -10.29
C GLY A 136 -15.85 -3.28 -10.15
N ALA A 137 -15.66 -2.51 -11.23
CA ALA A 137 -15.90 -1.07 -11.23
C ALA A 137 -17.37 -0.74 -10.98
N LYS A 138 -18.30 -1.44 -11.64
CA LYS A 138 -19.73 -1.33 -11.35
C LYS A 138 -20.00 -1.60 -9.87
N ALA A 139 -19.47 -2.69 -9.33
CA ALA A 139 -19.69 -3.11 -7.95
C ALA A 139 -19.15 -2.09 -6.94
N VAL A 140 -17.89 -1.67 -7.08
CA VAL A 140 -17.26 -0.66 -6.21
C VAL A 140 -18.06 0.64 -6.22
N ARG A 141 -18.44 1.13 -7.41
CA ARG A 141 -19.23 2.36 -7.54
C ARG A 141 -20.59 2.27 -6.86
N ALA A 142 -21.21 1.08 -6.87
CA ALA A 142 -22.49 0.85 -6.22
C ALA A 142 -22.34 0.76 -4.68
N VAL A 143 -21.36 -0.01 -4.18
CA VAL A 143 -21.06 -0.12 -2.74
C VAL A 143 -20.75 1.25 -2.13
N GLU A 144 -19.90 2.02 -2.81
CA GLU A 144 -19.45 3.34 -2.34
C GLU A 144 -20.41 4.49 -2.68
N LYS A 145 -21.48 4.19 -3.43
CA LYS A 145 -22.51 5.16 -3.83
C LYS A 145 -21.93 6.38 -4.57
N PHE A 146 -20.94 6.16 -5.43
CA PHE A 146 -20.27 7.24 -6.18
C PHE A 146 -21.18 7.97 -7.19
N GLY A 147 -22.38 7.47 -7.47
CA GLY A 147 -23.33 8.13 -8.36
C GLY A 147 -22.76 8.28 -9.77
N ARG A 148 -22.46 9.52 -10.19
CA ARG A 148 -21.85 9.84 -11.50
C ARG A 148 -20.32 9.97 -11.45
N ALA A 149 -19.72 10.00 -10.26
CA ALA A 149 -18.28 10.09 -10.11
C ALA A 149 -17.58 8.81 -10.58
N PHE A 150 -16.31 8.95 -10.93
CA PHE A 150 -15.41 7.86 -11.35
C PHE A 150 -16.07 6.90 -12.35
N PRO A 151 -16.49 7.37 -13.53
CA PRO A 151 -17.13 6.49 -14.51
C PRO A 151 -16.12 5.47 -15.05
N PHE A 152 -16.60 4.27 -15.37
CA PHE A 152 -15.83 3.33 -16.17
C PHE A 152 -15.89 3.75 -17.64
N ARG A 153 -14.75 4.12 -18.23
CA ARG A 153 -14.61 4.60 -19.60
C ARG A 153 -13.28 4.15 -20.17
N ASP A 154 -13.23 3.92 -21.48
CA ASP A 154 -12.00 3.51 -22.18
C ASP A 154 -11.35 2.26 -21.54
N GLY A 155 -12.18 1.32 -21.08
CA GLY A 155 -11.74 0.06 -20.45
C GLY A 155 -11.20 0.20 -19.03
N ARG A 156 -11.39 1.34 -18.36
CA ARG A 156 -10.91 1.56 -16.98
C ARG A 156 -11.75 2.54 -16.17
N MET A 157 -11.67 2.42 -14.85
CA MET A 157 -12.11 3.43 -13.90
C MET A 157 -10.90 4.03 -13.21
N ALA A 158 -10.68 5.33 -13.36
CA ALA A 158 -9.59 6.06 -12.71
C ALA A 158 -10.05 6.59 -11.34
N LEU A 159 -9.22 6.39 -10.31
CA LEU A 159 -9.43 6.86 -8.96
C LEU A 159 -8.20 7.64 -8.48
N PRO A 160 -8.35 8.76 -7.76
CA PRO A 160 -7.23 9.39 -7.08
C PRO A 160 -6.53 8.40 -6.14
N HIS A 161 -5.20 8.47 -6.02
CA HIS A 161 -4.41 7.57 -5.17
C HIS A 161 -4.91 7.51 -3.72
N SER A 162 -5.29 8.65 -3.13
CA SER A 162 -5.81 8.71 -1.77
C SER A 162 -7.11 7.90 -1.60
N LEU A 163 -7.98 7.94 -2.61
CA LEU A 163 -9.22 7.17 -2.62
C LEU A 163 -8.92 5.68 -2.82
N ALA A 164 -8.01 5.32 -3.73
CA ALA A 164 -7.59 3.94 -3.93
C ALA A 164 -7.07 3.28 -2.64
N MET A 165 -6.20 3.99 -1.91
CA MET A 165 -5.68 3.54 -0.62
C MET A 165 -6.78 3.39 0.44
N ASP A 166 -7.72 4.33 0.47
CA ASP A 166 -8.86 4.26 1.39
C ASP A 166 -9.76 3.04 1.09
N LEU A 167 -10.01 2.74 -0.18
CA LEU A 167 -10.77 1.56 -0.60
C LEU A 167 -10.07 0.26 -0.18
N VAL A 168 -8.76 0.13 -0.42
CA VAL A 168 -8.00 -1.06 0.00
C VAL A 168 -8.13 -1.29 1.51
N ARG A 169 -8.09 -0.22 2.31
CA ARG A 169 -8.24 -0.29 3.77
C ARG A 169 -9.66 -0.66 4.21
N ARG A 170 -10.70 -0.09 3.58
CA ARG A 170 -12.10 -0.25 4.01
C ARG A 170 -12.81 -1.48 3.45
N HIS A 171 -12.27 -2.09 2.40
CA HIS A 171 -12.90 -3.23 1.72
C HIS A 171 -12.38 -4.59 2.22
N GLY A 172 -11.60 -4.62 3.30
CA GLY A 172 -11.31 -5.84 4.07
C GLY A 172 -10.80 -6.99 3.20
N GLY A 173 -9.83 -6.72 2.33
CA GLY A 173 -9.25 -7.72 1.43
C GLY A 173 -9.98 -7.88 0.09
N ALA A 174 -11.19 -7.36 -0.11
CA ALA A 174 -11.89 -7.43 -1.40
C ALA A 174 -11.28 -6.54 -2.49
N VAL A 175 -10.45 -5.56 -2.10
CA VAL A 175 -9.69 -4.69 -3.00
C VAL A 175 -8.22 -4.76 -2.62
N GLN A 176 -7.34 -4.91 -3.62
CA GLN A 176 -5.89 -4.85 -3.49
C GLN A 176 -5.31 -3.75 -4.37
N LEU A 177 -4.14 -3.24 -3.99
CA LEU A 177 -3.34 -2.36 -4.82
C LEU A 177 -2.17 -3.15 -5.40
N ALA A 178 -1.97 -3.02 -6.70
CA ALA A 178 -0.77 -3.44 -7.41
C ALA A 178 -0.01 -2.21 -7.86
N PHE A 179 1.32 -2.28 -7.80
CA PHE A 179 2.20 -1.26 -8.36
C PHE A 179 2.68 -1.73 -9.74
N GLY A 180 2.44 -0.92 -10.76
CA GLY A 180 2.75 -1.22 -12.17
C GLY A 180 3.65 -0.18 -12.80
#